data_AF-A0A7S1Q5T9-F1
#
_entry.id   AF-A0A7S1Q5T9-F1
#
_cell.length_a   1.000
_cell.length_b   1.000
_cell.length_c   1.000
_cell.angle_alpha   90.00
_cell.angle_beta   90.00
_cell.angle_gamma   90.00
#
_symmetry.space_group_name_H-M   'P 1'
#
loop_
_entity.id
_entity.type
_entity.pdbx_description
1 polymer ?
#
loop_
_entity_poly.entity_id
_entity_poly.type
_entity_poly.pdbx_seq_one_letter_code
_entity_poly.pdbx_strand_id
1 'polypeptide(L)'
;AINEERLAASGATDRLNNRIVALDAATGAVAWGFDLDGDASVVNALVSIREGSCVFSDNTGTIYRIDLKTGQPIWRAKGKVDHAPTVGSAIIDPKQDVVYATWNEVGWE
;
A
#
# COMPACT_ATOMS: atom_id res chain seq x y z
N ALA A 1 6.88 0.33 -34.98
CA ALA A 1 5.51 0.27 -34.45
C ALA A 1 5.63 0.22 -32.94
N ILE A 2 5.32 1.33 -32.27
CA ILE A 2 5.43 1.48 -30.82
C ILE A 2 3.99 1.40 -30.33
N ASN A 3 3.61 0.32 -29.65
CA ASN A 3 2.23 0.11 -29.25
C ASN A 3 1.96 0.86 -27.94
N GLU A 4 0.87 1.61 -27.94
CA GLU A 4 0.52 2.70 -27.01
C GLU A 4 -0.04 2.23 -25.67
N GLU A 5 0.49 1.16 -25.07
CA GLU A 5 0.21 0.87 -23.65
C GLU A 5 1.12 1.73 -22.78
N ARG A 6 0.79 3.02 -22.83
CA ARG A 6 1.18 4.02 -21.85
C ARG A 6 0.94 3.43 -20.47
N LEU A 7 2.02 3.38 -19.70
CA LEU A 7 2.02 3.45 -18.25
C LEU A 7 1.33 4.75 -17.79
N ALA A 8 0.04 4.88 -18.06
CA ALA A 8 -0.85 5.47 -17.07
C ALA A 8 -0.86 4.47 -15.91
N ALA A 9 -1.15 4.92 -14.69
CA ALA A 9 -1.51 4.02 -13.61
C ALA A 9 -2.70 3.14 -14.06
N SER A 10 -2.43 2.02 -14.73
CA SER A 10 -3.45 1.07 -15.19
C SER A 10 -3.39 -0.13 -14.28
N GLY A 11 -4.16 -0.04 -13.19
CA GLY A 11 -4.75 -1.21 -12.56
C GLY A 11 -6.26 -1.12 -12.78
N ALA A 12 -6.70 -1.21 -14.03
CA ALA A 12 -8.11 -1.37 -14.35
C ALA A 12 -8.25 -2.59 -15.26
N THR A 13 -7.92 -3.75 -14.71
CA THR A 13 -8.41 -5.03 -15.24
C THR A 13 -9.41 -5.69 -14.29
N ASP A 14 -9.50 -5.21 -13.05
CA ASP A 14 -10.59 -5.39 -12.09
C ASP A 14 -10.84 -4.06 -11.38
N ARG A 15 -12.04 -3.85 -10.80
CA ARG A 15 -12.51 -2.53 -10.33
C ARG A 15 -11.84 -2.04 -9.02
N LEU A 16 -10.67 -2.55 -8.67
CA LEU A 16 -10.06 -2.38 -7.36
C LEU A 16 -8.69 -1.71 -7.48
N ASN A 17 -8.40 -0.77 -6.57
CA ASN A 17 -7.05 -0.22 -6.38
C ASN A 17 -6.16 -1.28 -5.69
N ASN A 18 -5.91 -2.41 -6.33
CA ASN A 18 -5.28 -3.59 -5.73
C ASN A 18 -3.75 -3.64 -5.88
N ARG A 19 -3.13 -2.59 -6.42
CA ARG A 19 -1.70 -2.57 -6.71
C ARG A 19 -1.03 -1.28 -6.25
N ILE A 20 0.13 -1.42 -5.62
CA ILE A 20 1.08 -0.33 -5.37
C ILE A 20 2.19 -0.41 -6.41
N VAL A 21 2.53 0.71 -7.03
CA VAL A 21 3.62 0.80 -8.00
C VAL A 21 4.61 1.88 -7.58
N ALA A 22 5.90 1.61 -7.74
CA ALA A 22 6.91 2.67 -7.79
C ALA A 22 7.29 2.96 -9.23
N LEU A 23 7.34 4.26 -9.52
CA LEU A 23 7.75 4.78 -10.81
C LEU A 23 9.04 5.57 -10.63
N ASP A 24 9.93 5.46 -11.62
CA ASP A 24 11.05 6.37 -11.75
C ASP A 24 10.53 7.79 -11.96
N ALA A 25 10.98 8.74 -11.14
CA ALA A 25 10.41 10.08 -11.12
C ALA A 25 10.74 10.91 -12.37
N ALA A 26 11.84 10.58 -13.07
CA ALA A 26 12.28 11.32 -14.26
C ALA A 26 11.61 10.79 -15.53
N THR A 27 11.36 9.48 -15.60
CA THR A 27 10.95 8.78 -16.82
C THR A 27 9.55 8.18 -16.74
N GLY A 28 9.01 8.00 -15.55
CA GLY A 28 7.74 7.29 -15.31
C GLY A 28 7.82 5.78 -15.48
N ALA A 29 9.01 5.21 -15.68
CA ALA A 29 9.18 3.77 -15.84
C ALA A 29 8.90 3.03 -14.53
N VAL A 30 8.26 1.85 -14.59
CA VAL A 30 8.01 1.03 -13.39
C VAL A 30 9.33 0.52 -12.83
N ALA A 31 9.63 0.88 -11.60
CA ALA A 31 10.77 0.34 -10.85
C ALA A 31 10.42 -1.00 -10.21
N TRP A 32 9.24 -1.08 -9.56
CA TRP A 32 8.67 -2.30 -9.00
C TRP A 32 7.15 -2.14 -8.79
N GLY A 33 6.47 -3.26 -8.54
CA GLY A 33 5.07 -3.28 -8.11
C GLY A 33 4.82 -4.32 -7.02
N PHE A 34 3.81 -4.06 -6.19
CA PHE A 34 3.28 -4.96 -5.18
C PHE A 34 1.78 -5.12 -5.40
N ASP A 35 1.37 -6.36 -5.66
CA ASP A 35 -0.03 -6.73 -5.82
C ASP A 35 -0.57 -7.18 -4.46
N LEU A 36 -1.75 -6.69 -4.10
CA LEU A 36 -2.46 -7.12 -2.90
C LEU A 36 -3.04 -8.53 -3.09
N ASP A 37 -3.13 -9.27 -1.98
CA ASP A 37 -3.73 -10.61 -1.98
C ASP A 37 -5.28 -10.52 -2.11
N GLY A 38 -5.87 -11.30 -3.02
CA GLY A 38 -7.33 -11.49 -3.11
C GLY A 38 -8.13 -10.25 -3.50
N ASP A 39 -9.28 -10.03 -2.85
CA ASP A 39 -10.20 -8.89 -3.11
C ASP A 39 -9.80 -7.61 -2.34
N ALA A 40 -8.57 -7.56 -1.80
CA ALA A 40 -8.08 -6.39 -1.09
C ALA A 40 -7.88 -5.20 -2.06
N SER A 41 -8.14 -4.00 -1.56
CA SER A 41 -7.96 -2.76 -2.32
C SER A 41 -7.44 -1.65 -1.41
N VAL A 42 -6.73 -0.69 -1.99
CA VAL A 42 -6.19 0.47 -1.29
C VAL A 42 -7.11 1.66 -1.49
N VAL A 43 -7.53 2.29 -0.38
CA VAL A 43 -8.32 3.52 -0.42
C VAL A 43 -7.52 4.60 0.30
N ASN A 44 -7.17 5.69 -0.40
CA ASN A 44 -6.49 6.85 0.17
C ASN A 44 -5.18 6.53 0.92
N ALA A 45 -4.34 5.64 0.39
CA ALA A 45 -3.02 5.42 0.98
C ALA A 45 -2.16 6.67 0.86
N LEU A 46 -2.00 7.42 1.96
CA LEU A 46 -0.77 8.20 2.12
C LEU A 46 0.31 7.19 2.49
N VAL A 47 1.24 7.01 1.57
CA VAL A 47 2.38 6.11 1.70
C VAL A 47 3.49 6.86 2.42
N SER A 48 3.94 6.34 3.55
CA SER A 48 5.07 6.93 4.28
C SER A 48 6.35 6.16 4.01
N ILE A 49 7.43 6.88 3.67
CA ILE A 49 8.71 6.31 3.25
C ILE A 49 9.77 6.56 4.32
N ARG A 50 10.50 5.51 4.71
CA ARG A 50 11.65 5.58 5.61
C ARG A 50 12.62 4.43 5.31
N GLU A 51 13.91 4.73 5.26
CA GLU A 51 15.00 3.74 5.14
C GLU A 51 14.80 2.71 4.02
N GLY A 52 14.39 3.16 2.83
CA GLY A 52 14.18 2.27 1.69
C GLY A 52 12.96 1.35 1.85
N SER A 53 12.04 1.65 2.75
CA SER A 53 10.76 0.95 2.92
C SER A 53 9.60 1.92 2.87
N CYS A 54 8.40 1.42 2.57
CA CYS A 54 7.18 2.20 2.72
C CYS A 54 6.10 1.48 3.51
N VAL A 55 5.21 2.27 4.11
CA VAL A 55 4.09 1.80 4.92
C VAL A 55 2.77 2.32 4.36
N PHE A 56 1.79 1.42 4.25
CA PHE A 56 0.43 1.74 3.82
C PHE A 56 -0.59 0.75 4.43
N SER A 57 -1.88 1.03 4.26
CA SER A 57 -2.97 0.16 4.70
C SER A 57 -3.91 -0.20 3.54
N ASP A 58 -4.52 -1.37 3.60
CA ASP A 58 -5.61 -1.78 2.69
C ASP A 58 -7.01 -1.49 3.29
N ASN A 59 -8.04 -1.75 2.49
CA ASN A 59 -9.46 -1.60 2.85
C ASN A 59 -9.94 -2.59 3.92
N THR A 60 -9.13 -3.56 4.31
CA THR A 60 -9.43 -4.48 5.43
C THR A 60 -8.82 -4.00 6.74
N GLY A 61 -8.04 -2.92 6.72
CA GLY A 61 -7.30 -2.43 7.87
C GLY A 61 -5.98 -3.16 8.11
N THR A 62 -5.51 -3.97 7.16
CA THR A 62 -4.18 -4.57 7.24
C THR A 62 -3.13 -3.52 6.91
N ILE A 63 -2.11 -3.39 7.75
CA ILE A 63 -0.97 -2.50 7.54
C ILE A 63 0.18 -3.31 6.97
N TYR A 64 0.82 -2.80 5.92
CA TYR A 64 1.98 -3.40 5.28
C TYR A 64 3.18 -2.47 5.43
N ARG A 65 4.36 -3.04 5.70
CA ARG A 65 5.65 -2.41 5.41
C ARG A 65 6.34 -3.21 4.33
N ILE A 66 6.68 -2.58 3.21
CA ILE A 66 7.35 -3.23 2.08
C ILE A 66 8.71 -2.59 1.80
N ASP A 67 9.61 -3.37 1.21
CA ASP A 67 10.91 -2.89 0.73
C ASP A 67 10.76 -2.19 -0.63
N LEU A 68 11.24 -0.95 -0.75
CA LEU A 68 11.13 -0.11 -1.95
C LEU A 68 12.11 -0.48 -3.06
N LYS A 69 12.98 -1.47 -2.87
CA LYS A 69 13.85 -1.96 -3.94
C LYS A 69 13.22 -3.16 -4.65
N THR A 70 12.50 -3.99 -3.91
CA THR A 70 12.00 -5.29 -4.37
C THR A 70 10.48 -5.36 -4.43
N GLY A 71 9.78 -4.46 -3.75
CA GLY A 71 8.32 -4.51 -3.56
C GLY A 71 7.87 -5.61 -2.58
N GLN A 72 8.78 -6.35 -1.94
CA GLN A 72 8.42 -7.47 -1.08
C GLN A 72 8.01 -7.02 0.33
N PRO A 73 7.08 -7.73 1.00
CA PRO A 73 6.69 -7.41 2.36
C PRO A 73 7.84 -7.68 3.34
N ILE A 74 8.18 -6.66 4.11
CA ILE A 74 9.02 -6.79 5.30
C ILE A 74 8.16 -7.36 6.43
N TRP A 75 6.96 -6.82 6.61
CA TRP A 75 5.94 -7.36 7.52
C TRP A 75 4.52 -6.91 7.13
N ARG A 76 3.52 -7.59 7.69
CA ARG A 76 2.12 -7.16 7.69
C ARG A 76 1.49 -7.34 9.08
N ALA A 77 0.62 -6.41 9.47
CA ALA A 77 -0.15 -6.45 10.71
C ALA A 77 -1.65 -6.41 10.37
N LYS A 78 -2.35 -7.52 10.64
CA LYS A 78 -3.78 -7.64 10.36
C LYS A 78 -4.60 -7.10 11.54
N GLY A 79 -5.65 -6.33 11.24
CA GLY A 79 -6.67 -5.97 12.22
C GLY A 79 -7.38 -7.19 12.81
N LYS A 80 -7.92 -7.07 14.03
CA LYS A 80 -8.71 -8.14 14.69
C LYS A 80 -10.09 -8.33 14.07
N VAL A 81 -10.57 -7.36 13.32
CA VAL A 81 -11.90 -7.33 12.75
C VAL A 81 -11.76 -7.41 11.24
N ASP A 82 -12.32 -8.47 10.66
CA ASP A 82 -12.41 -8.57 9.22
C ASP A 82 -13.29 -7.45 8.68
N HIS A 83 -12.84 -6.76 7.63
CA HIS A 83 -13.58 -5.69 6.97
C HIS A 83 -13.92 -4.48 7.85
N ALA A 84 -12.96 -4.01 8.66
CA ALA A 84 -13.04 -2.68 9.29
C ALA A 84 -12.31 -1.65 8.42
N PRO A 85 -12.94 -1.11 7.35
CA PRO A 85 -12.26 -0.22 6.41
C PRO A 85 -11.71 0.99 7.15
N THR A 86 -10.40 1.15 7.06
CA THR A 86 -9.72 2.36 7.50
C THR A 86 -9.54 3.26 6.28
N VAL A 87 -10.05 4.48 6.36
CA VAL A 87 -9.78 5.53 5.37
C VAL A 87 -8.57 6.38 5.79
N GLY A 88 -8.02 6.13 6.97
CA GLY A 88 -6.90 6.89 7.50
C GLY A 88 -5.58 6.26 7.10
N SER A 89 -4.58 7.12 6.99
CA SER A 89 -3.27 6.75 6.46
C SER A 89 -2.31 6.28 7.56
N ALA A 90 -1.25 5.59 7.13
CA ALA A 90 -0.15 5.21 8.01
C ALA A 90 1.00 6.21 7.87
N ILE A 91 1.53 6.66 9.01
CA ILE A 91 2.77 7.44 9.09
C ILE A 91 3.84 6.68 9.84
N ILE A 92 5.10 6.87 9.45
CA ILE A 92 6.26 6.31 10.17
C ILE A 92 7.07 7.46 10.77
N ASP A 93 7.30 7.43 12.08
CA ASP A 93 8.14 8.40 12.78
C ASP A 93 9.61 8.19 12.36
N PRO A 94 10.25 9.19 11.71
CA PRO A 94 11.62 9.05 11.26
C PRO A 94 12.64 8.87 12.39
N LYS A 95 12.31 9.29 13.62
CA LYS A 95 13.21 9.25 14.79
C LYS A 95 13.05 7.99 15.63
N GLN A 96 11.82 7.49 15.77
CA GLN A 96 11.52 6.36 16.66
C GLN A 96 11.28 5.03 15.91
N ASP A 97 11.19 5.06 14.58
CA ASP A 97 10.77 3.93 13.74
C ASP A 97 9.41 3.32 14.16
N VAL A 98 8.52 4.18 14.67
CA VAL A 98 7.17 3.80 15.09
C VAL A 98 6.18 4.10 13.96
N VAL A 99 5.32 3.13 13.64
CA VAL A 99 4.21 3.32 12.69
C VAL A 99 2.95 3.71 13.46
N TYR A 100 2.34 4.83 13.07
CA TYR A 100 1.03 5.27 13.53
C TYR A 100 0.03 5.06 12.40
N ALA A 101 -1.06 4.39 12.68
CA ALA A 101 -2.15 4.17 11.73
C ALA A 101 -3.48 4.26 12.47
N THR A 102 -4.53 4.67 11.76
CA THR A 102 -5.88 4.58 12.28
C THR A 102 -6.30 3.12 12.30
N TRP A 103 -6.48 2.60 13.51
CA TRP A 103 -6.84 1.21 13.75
C TRP A 103 -8.21 1.18 14.43
N ASN A 104 -9.18 0.54 13.78
CA ASN A 104 -10.45 0.25 14.41
C ASN A 104 -10.34 -1.08 15.17
N GLU A 105 -10.28 -1.02 16.50
CA GLU A 105 -10.62 -2.20 17.32
C GLU A 105 -12.13 -2.20 17.50
N VAL A 106 -12.86 -2.95 16.67
CA VAL A 106 -14.30 -3.17 16.95
C VAL A 106 -14.39 -4.27 18.00
N GLY A 107 -14.41 -3.87 19.27
CA GLY A 107 -14.87 -4.72 20.36
C GLY A 107 -16.39 -4.74 20.33
N TRP A 108 -16.99 -5.87 19.98
CA TRP A 108 -18.33 -6.18 20.46
C TRP A 108 -18.15 -7.13 21.63
N GLU A 109 -18.48 -6.67 22.84
CA GLU A 109 -18.88 -7.60 23.92
C GLU A 109 -20.18 -8.31 23.51
#